data_AF-Q9ZQF3-F1
#
_entry.id   AF-Q9ZQF3-F1
#
_cell.length_a   1.000
_cell.length_b   1.000
_cell.length_c   1.000
_cell.angle_alpha   90.00
_cell.angle_beta   90.00
_cell.angle_gamma   90.00
#
_symmetry.space_group_name_H-M   'P 1'
#
loop_
_entity.id
_entity.type
_entity.pdbx_description
1 polymer ?
#
loop_
_entity_poly.entity_id
_entity_poly.type
_entity_poly.pdbx_seq_one_letter_code
_entity_poly.pdbx_strand_id
1 'polypeptide(L)'
;MKELAGKNLGVTTRFVLRYVFQNTIHSIWRERNERRHGEKPSRTEKIVKLIDKNIRNRLSTIRVRGEEKYAQGTQMRFASRQYQIDRTFL
;
A
#
# COMPACT_ATOMS: atom_id res chain seq x y z
N MET A 1 9.38 11.48 -11.56
CA MET A 1 8.15 10.68 -11.78
C MET A 1 7.88 10.38 -13.28
N LYS A 2 8.90 10.31 -14.16
CA LYS A 2 8.70 10.01 -15.61
C LYS A 2 9.04 8.55 -15.99
N GLU A 3 9.77 7.83 -15.16
CA GLU A 3 10.30 6.47 -15.41
C GLU A 3 9.26 5.34 -15.50
N LEU A 4 8.03 5.56 -15.03
CA LEU A 4 6.98 4.52 -15.02
C LEU A 4 5.93 4.68 -16.13
N ALA A 5 5.98 5.78 -16.88
CA ALA A 5 4.93 6.11 -17.87
C ALA A 5 5.00 5.24 -19.14
N GLY A 6 6.17 4.66 -19.45
CA GLY A 6 6.39 3.84 -20.64
C GLY A 6 6.45 2.33 -20.44
N LYS A 7 6.34 1.83 -19.20
CA LYS A 7 6.41 0.38 -18.91
C LYS A 7 5.01 -0.20 -18.79
N ASN A 8 4.72 -1.26 -19.56
CA ASN A 8 3.51 -2.08 -19.38
C ASN A 8 3.61 -2.83 -18.04
N LEU A 9 3.27 -2.12 -16.96
CA LEU A 9 3.17 -2.68 -15.63
C LEU A 9 2.11 -3.78 -15.63
N GLY A 10 2.48 -4.97 -15.17
CA GLY A 10 1.56 -6.08 -15.01
C GLY A 10 0.28 -5.65 -14.29
N VAL A 11 -0.84 -6.29 -14.65
CA VAL A 11 -2.20 -5.95 -14.15
C VAL A 11 -2.22 -5.79 -12.63
N THR A 12 -1.51 -6.67 -11.94
CA THR A 12 -1.29 -6.65 -10.50
C THR A 12 -0.54 -5.43 -9.99
N THR A 13 0.58 -5.07 -10.60
CA THR A 13 1.39 -3.91 -10.22
C THR A 13 0.57 -2.62 -10.34
N ARG A 14 -0.16 -2.48 -11.44
CA ARG A 14 -1.01 -1.31 -11.69
C ARG A 14 -2.15 -1.23 -10.67
N PHE A 15 -2.77 -2.36 -10.35
CA PHE A 15 -3.80 -2.42 -9.31
C PHE A 15 -3.24 -2.02 -7.94
N VAL A 16 -2.11 -2.61 -7.53
CA VAL A 16 -1.48 -2.33 -6.23
C VAL A 16 -1.10 -0.86 -6.12
N LEU A 17 -0.47 -0.28 -7.13
CA LEU A 17 -0.09 1.14 -7.12
C LEU A 17 -1.29 2.06 -6.93
N ARG A 18 -2.37 1.84 -7.69
CA ARG A 18 -3.61 2.62 -7.57
C ARG A 18 -4.23 2.45 -6.19
N TYR A 19 -4.27 1.23 -5.68
CA TYR A 19 -4.87 0.93 -4.38
C TYR A 19 -4.08 1.54 -3.23
N VAL A 20 -2.74 1.47 -3.26
CA VAL A 20 -1.86 2.10 -2.27
C VAL A 20 -2.07 3.61 -2.27
N PHE A 21 -2.14 4.24 -3.45
CA PHE A 21 -2.37 5.67 -3.58
C PHE A 21 -3.72 6.10 -2.98
N GLN A 22 -4.80 5.37 -3.31
CA GLN A 22 -6.12 5.60 -2.73
C GLN A 22 -6.12 5.46 -1.20
N ASN A 23 -5.52 4.40 -0.66
CA ASN A 23 -5.44 4.17 0.79
C ASN A 23 -4.67 5.28 1.51
N THR A 24 -3.60 5.78 0.88
CA THR A 24 -2.77 6.85 1.44
C THR A 24 -3.56 8.14 1.52
N ILE A 25 -4.23 8.56 0.43
CA ILE A 25 -5.08 9.75 0.42
C ILE A 25 -6.19 9.64 1.45
N HIS A 26 -6.88 8.49 1.48
CA HIS A 26 -7.97 8.27 2.44
C HIS A 26 -7.48 8.35 3.89
N SER A 27 -6.30 7.79 4.19
CA SER A 27 -5.73 7.81 5.54
C SER A 27 -5.34 9.23 5.97
N ILE A 28 -4.79 10.04 5.07
CA ILE A 28 -4.49 11.46 5.33
C ILE A 28 -5.78 12.24 5.57
N TRP A 29 -6.78 12.05 4.71
CA TRP A 29 -8.08 12.68 4.86
C TRP A 29 -8.73 12.33 6.21
N ARG A 30 -8.73 11.04 6.57
CA ARG A 30 -9.26 10.55 7.85
C ARG A 30 -8.55 11.20 9.03
N GLU A 31 -7.22 11.18 9.07
CA GLU A 31 -6.43 11.79 10.17
C GLU A 31 -6.74 13.29 10.30
N ARG A 32 -6.86 14.01 9.18
CA ARG A 32 -7.25 15.43 9.20
C ARG A 32 -8.67 15.62 9.74
N ASN A 33 -9.59 14.72 9.41
CA ASN A 33 -10.96 14.79 9.88
C ASN A 33 -11.06 14.48 11.37
N GLU A 34 -10.37 13.44 11.85
CA GLU A 34 -10.27 13.10 13.27
C GLU A 34 -9.77 14.30 14.08
N ARG A 35 -8.68 14.97 13.63
CA ARG A 35 -8.18 16.19 14.28
C ARG A 35 -9.19 17.34 14.28
N ARG A 36 -9.96 17.51 13.21
CA ARG A 36 -11.03 18.53 13.15
C ARG A 36 -12.15 18.27 14.15
N HIS A 37 -12.38 17.01 14.49
CA HIS A 37 -13.38 16.60 15.49
C HIS A 37 -12.84 16.56 16.92
N GLY A 38 -11.61 17.05 17.16
CA GLY A 38 -11.03 17.14 18.50
C GLY A 38 -10.33 15.86 18.98
N GLU A 39 -10.20 14.86 18.11
CA GLU A 39 -9.41 13.67 18.43
C GLU A 39 -7.91 14.00 18.51
N LYS A 40 -7.21 13.28 19.38
CA LYS A 40 -5.76 13.44 19.54
C LYS A 40 -5.04 13.00 18.25
N PRO A 41 -4.01 13.75 17.80
CA PRO A 41 -3.22 13.36 16.64
C PRO A 41 -2.70 11.92 16.74
N SER A 42 -2.90 11.12 15.69
CA SER A 42 -2.31 9.78 15.65
C SER A 42 -0.81 9.88 15.39
N ARG A 43 -0.04 9.00 16.01
CA ARG A 43 1.38 8.81 15.66
C ARG A 43 1.49 8.36 14.21
N THR A 44 2.40 8.95 13.44
CA THR A 44 2.62 8.64 12.02
C THR A 44 2.81 7.14 11.77
N GLU A 45 3.52 6.44 12.66
CA GLU A 45 3.71 4.99 12.62
C GLU A 45 2.39 4.20 12.61
N LYS A 46 1.37 4.67 13.33
CA LYS A 46 0.04 4.04 13.39
C LYS A 46 -0.65 4.14 12.03
N ILE A 47 -0.57 5.30 11.39
CA ILE A 47 -1.15 5.55 10.06
C ILE A 47 -0.44 4.69 9.01
N VAL A 48 0.90 4.62 9.05
CA VAL A 48 1.69 3.77 8.14
C VAL A 48 1.33 2.28 8.33
N LYS A 49 1.25 1.80 9.58
CA LYS A 49 0.83 0.42 9.88
C LYS A 49 -0.60 0.13 9.39
N LEU A 50 -1.51 1.10 9.50
CA LEU A 50 -2.89 0.96 9.03
C LEU A 50 -2.95 0.81 7.51
N ILE A 51 -2.29 1.70 6.77
CA ILE A 51 -2.17 1.62 5.31
C ILE A 51 -1.62 0.26 4.90
N ASP A 52 -0.55 -0.17 5.56
CA ASP A 52 0.14 -1.41 5.29
C ASP A 52 -0.75 -2.65 5.55
N LYS A 53 -1.56 -2.61 6.62
CA LYS A 53 -2.54 -3.66 6.93
C LYS A 53 -3.69 -3.68 5.92
N ASN A 54 -4.18 -2.53 5.49
CA ASN A 54 -5.25 -2.45 4.48
C ASN A 54 -4.80 -3.03 3.13
N ILE A 55 -3.57 -2.74 2.70
CA ILE A 55 -2.98 -3.31 1.48
C ILE A 55 -2.89 -4.84 1.60
N ARG A 56 -2.40 -5.35 2.75
CA ARG A 56 -2.30 -6.79 2.98
C ARG A 56 -3.67 -7.47 2.96
N ASN A 57 -4.63 -6.92 3.68
CA ASN A 57 -5.99 -7.46 3.74
C ASN A 57 -6.61 -7.51 2.35
N ARG A 58 -6.44 -6.45 1.54
CA ARG A 58 -6.96 -6.44 0.17
C ARG A 58 -6.32 -7.52 -0.70
N LEU A 59 -5.00 -7.64 -0.66
CA LEU A 59 -4.29 -8.70 -1.40
C LEU A 59 -4.72 -10.10 -0.96
N SER A 60 -4.87 -10.34 0.34
CA SER A 60 -5.38 -11.60 0.88
C SER A 60 -6.80 -11.89 0.40
N THR A 61 -7.70 -10.90 0.40
CA THR A 61 -9.08 -11.10 -0.09
C THR A 61 -9.13 -11.43 -1.58
N ILE A 62 -8.25 -10.82 -2.40
CA ILE A 62 -8.19 -11.10 -3.83
C ILE A 62 -7.64 -12.51 -4.08
N ARG A 63 -6.63 -12.93 -3.31
CA ARG A 63 -6.09 -14.30 -3.37
C ARG A 63 -7.14 -15.35 -3.00
N VAL A 64 -7.88 -15.13 -1.91
CA VAL A 64 -8.92 -16.05 -1.42
C VAL A 64 -10.11 -16.13 -2.39
N ARG A 65 -10.43 -15.04 -3.09
CA ARG A 65 -11.49 -15.01 -4.12
C ARG A 65 -11.13 -15.75 -5.41
N GLY A 66 -9.93 -16.33 -5.52
CA GLY A 66 -9.54 -17.12 -6.70
C GLY A 66 -9.29 -16.29 -7.95
N GLU A 67 -9.13 -14.97 -7.84
CA GLU A 67 -8.75 -14.13 -8.97
C GLU A 67 -7.24 -14.30 -9.26
N GLU A 68 -6.88 -15.38 -9.96
CA GLU A 68 -5.49 -15.74 -10.30
C GLU A 68 -4.70 -14.58 -10.93
N LYS A 69 -5.40 -13.68 -11.64
CA LYS A 69 -4.86 -12.48 -12.29
C LYS A 69 -4.03 -11.59 -11.34
N TYR A 70 -4.24 -11.68 -10.02
CA TYR A 70 -3.60 -10.81 -9.02
C TYR A 70 -2.74 -11.56 -7.99
N ALA A 71 -2.57 -12.89 -8.13
CA ALA A 71 -1.89 -13.74 -7.15
C ALA A 71 -0.45 -13.28 -6.83
N GLN A 72 0.26 -12.76 -7.83
CA GLN A 72 1.64 -12.26 -7.71
C GLN A 72 1.78 -11.00 -6.84
N GLY A 73 0.68 -10.31 -6.49
CA GLY A 73 0.73 -9.03 -5.77
C GLY A 73 1.24 -9.16 -4.35
N THR A 74 1.01 -10.32 -3.75
CA THR A 74 1.54 -10.67 -2.44
C THR A 74 3.07 -10.81 -2.47
N GLN A 75 3.61 -11.50 -3.48
CA GLN A 75 5.06 -11.71 -3.67
C GLN A 75 5.80 -10.41 -4.01
N MET A 76 5.23 -9.55 -4.86
CA MET A 76 5.79 -8.23 -5.19
C MET A 76 6.03 -7.37 -3.94
N ARG A 77 5.10 -7.39 -3.00
CA ARG A 77 5.21 -6.62 -1.76
C ARG A 77 6.34 -7.14 -0.86
N PHE A 78 6.50 -8.47 -0.76
CA PHE A 78 7.61 -9.04 0.00
C PHE A 78 8.96 -8.64 -0.60
N ALA A 79 9.09 -8.66 -1.92
CA ALA A 79 10.31 -8.22 -2.61
C ALA A 79 10.64 -6.72 -2.36
N SER A 80 9.64 -5.84 -2.36
CA SER A 80 9.86 -4.40 -2.11
C SER A 80 10.39 -4.08 -0.70
N ARG A 81 10.22 -4.98 0.29
CA ARG A 81 10.71 -4.78 1.65
C ARG A 81 12.15 -5.27 1.86
N GLN A 82 12.54 -6.35 1.21
CA GLN A 82 13.91 -6.86 1.31
C GLN A 82 14.91 -5.81 0.83
N TYR A 83 14.59 -5.11 -0.26
CA TYR A 83 15.41 -4.04 -0.81
C TYR A 83 15.57 -2.82 0.11
N GLN A 84 14.60 -2.58 1.00
CA GLN A 84 14.65 -1.46 1.94
C GLN A 84 15.44 -1.80 3.20
N ILE A 85 15.40 -3.07 3.63
CA ILE A 85 16.20 -3.60 4.74
C ILE A 85 17.68 -3.62 4.33
N ASP A 86 18.00 -4.18 3.16
CA ASP A 86 19.39 -4.29 2.67
C ASP A 86 20.07 -2.93 2.43
N ARG A 87 19.28 -1.87 2.16
CA ARG A 87 19.79 -0.50 1.95
C ARG A 87 19.95 0.31 3.24
N THR A 88 19.34 -0.11 4.35
CA THR A 88 19.52 0.51 5.68
C THR A 88 20.66 -0.10 6.50
N PHE A 89 21.25 -1.20 6.02
CA PHE A 89 22.40 -1.88 6.64
C PHE A 89 23.69 -1.78 5.80
N LEU A 90 23.76 -0.81 4.88
CA LEU A 90 24.96 -0.30 4.20
C LEU A 90 25.10 1.19 4.49
#